data_AF-A0A7V3MLA1-F1
#
_entry.id   AF-A0A7V3MLA1-F1
#
_cell.length_a   1.000
_cell.length_b   1.000
_cell.length_c   1.000
_cell.angle_alpha   90.00
_cell.angle_beta   90.00
_cell.angle_gamma   90.00
#
_symmetry.space_group_name_H-M   'P 1'
#
loop_
_entity.id
_entity.type
_entity.pdbx_description
1 polymer ?
#
loop_
_entity_poly.entity_id
_entity_poly.type
_entity_poly.pdbx_seq_one_letter_code
_entity_poly.pdbx_strand_id
1 'polypeptide(L)'
;MFSGAYEHSVDDKGRTVIPAKFRSKLGPSFVITRGLHGCLWVFAGSRWPDVQRKLVPRSFLDVSGIKLERYFLGAACECIPDKQGRVALPQMLLDHAGIKQGDCVLFVGLTDRIEIWSKPGWDSFNASLTEEEIERLGAEGDSR
;
A
#
# COMPACT_ATOMS: atom_id res chain seq x y z
N MET A 1 -8.08 -1.05 -13.01
CA MET A 1 -7.12 0.05 -12.82
C MET A 1 -7.56 0.96 -11.67
N PHE A 2 -6.65 1.23 -10.74
CA PHE A 2 -6.82 2.25 -9.69
C PHE A 2 -6.16 3.58 -10.11
N SER A 3 -6.80 4.71 -9.79
CA SER A 3 -6.25 6.05 -10.05
C SER A 3 -6.91 7.11 -9.17
N GLY A 4 -6.17 8.18 -8.91
CA GLY A 4 -6.59 9.30 -8.07
C GLY A 4 -6.19 9.15 -6.60
N ALA A 5 -6.36 10.21 -5.83
CA ALA A 5 -6.05 10.27 -4.41
C ALA A 5 -7.29 10.65 -3.59
N TYR A 6 -7.51 9.98 -2.45
CA TYR A 6 -8.71 10.16 -1.61
C TYR A 6 -8.34 10.17 -0.13
N GLU A 7 -8.83 11.14 0.63
CA GLU A 7 -8.57 11.24 2.06
C GLU A 7 -9.71 10.61 2.89
N HIS A 8 -9.33 9.86 3.92
CA HIS A 8 -10.26 9.34 4.92
C HIS A 8 -9.61 9.33 6.30
N SER A 9 -10.42 9.43 7.36
CA SER A 9 -9.94 9.30 8.73
C SER A 9 -9.70 7.84 9.14
N VAL A 10 -8.84 7.68 10.14
CA VAL A 10 -8.65 6.46 10.92
C VAL A 10 -9.37 6.65 12.25
N ASP A 11 -10.28 5.74 12.57
CA ASP A 11 -11.03 5.81 13.83
C ASP A 11 -10.19 5.39 15.05
N ASP A 12 -10.79 5.53 16.22
CA ASP A 12 -10.24 5.15 17.53
C ASP A 12 -9.84 3.67 17.63
N LYS A 13 -10.35 2.82 16.74
CA LYS A 13 -10.05 1.37 16.66
C LYS A 13 -9.08 1.03 15.54
N GLY A 14 -8.43 2.04 14.94
CA GLY A 14 -7.48 1.83 13.84
C GLY A 14 -8.17 1.39 12.54
N ARG A 15 -9.46 1.70 12.36
CA ARG A 15 -10.19 1.36 11.13
C ARG A 15 -10.32 2.56 10.23
N THR A 16 -10.29 2.33 8.93
CA THR A 16 -10.48 3.36 7.92
C THR A 16 -11.47 2.91 6.86
N VAL A 17 -12.16 3.86 6.23
CA VAL A 17 -13.11 3.58 5.15
C VAL A 17 -12.34 3.45 3.84
N ILE A 18 -12.52 2.33 3.14
CA ILE A 18 -11.99 2.21 1.77
C ILE A 18 -12.79 3.13 0.84
N PRO A 19 -12.14 4.02 0.04
CA PRO A 19 -12.83 4.87 -0.91
C PRO A 19 -13.78 4.08 -1.81
N ALA A 20 -15.02 4.57 -1.98
CA ALA A 20 -16.05 3.87 -2.75
C ALA A 20 -15.60 3.55 -4.20
N LYS A 21 -14.83 4.46 -4.82
CA LYS A 21 -14.26 4.29 -6.17
C LYS A 21 -13.24 3.16 -6.28
N PHE A 22 -12.62 2.76 -5.18
CA PHE A 22 -11.66 1.66 -5.10
C PHE A 22 -12.32 0.36 -4.66
N ARG A 23 -13.30 0.44 -3.76
CA ARG A 23 -13.99 -0.71 -3.16
C ARG A 23 -14.54 -1.69 -4.19
N SER A 24 -15.21 -1.21 -5.24
CA SER A 24 -15.78 -2.06 -6.29
C SER A 24 -14.74 -2.87 -7.07
N LYS A 25 -13.48 -2.39 -7.13
CA LYS A 25 -12.39 -3.01 -7.87
C LYS A 25 -11.51 -3.94 -7.02
N LEU A 26 -11.55 -3.80 -5.69
CA LEU A 26 -10.79 -4.67 -4.78
C LEU A 26 -11.41 -6.06 -4.62
N GLY A 27 -12.73 -6.17 -4.84
CA GLY A 27 -13.47 -7.41 -4.60
C GLY A 27 -13.92 -7.56 -3.15
N PRO A 28 -14.42 -8.76 -2.77
CA PRO A 28 -14.97 -9.01 -1.43
C PRO A 28 -13.89 -9.08 -0.33
N SER A 29 -12.68 -9.51 -0.69
CA SER A 29 -11.50 -9.45 0.17
C SER A 29 -10.30 -8.93 -0.61
N PHE A 30 -9.34 -8.36 0.12
CA PHE A 30 -8.10 -7.82 -0.40
C PHE A 30 -6.99 -7.97 0.62
N VAL A 31 -5.75 -7.73 0.21
CA VAL A 31 -4.59 -7.83 1.11
C VAL A 31 -3.99 -6.46 1.32
N ILE A 32 -3.72 -6.13 2.58
CA ILE A 32 -2.91 -4.96 2.97
C ILE A 32 -1.56 -5.46 3.47
N THR A 33 -0.47 -4.84 3.04
CA THR A 33 0.89 -5.09 3.54
C THR A 33 1.71 -3.80 3.62
N ARG A 34 2.94 -3.88 4.11
CA ARG A 34 3.92 -2.80 4.04
C ARG A 34 4.20 -2.44 2.58
N GLY A 35 4.21 -1.14 2.30
CA GLY A 35 4.80 -0.56 1.11
C GLY A 35 6.19 -0.02 1.39
N LEU A 36 6.80 0.53 0.34
CA LEU A 36 8.05 1.27 0.44
C LEU A 36 7.78 2.70 0.96
N HIS A 37 8.83 3.41 1.37
CA HIS A 37 8.75 4.82 1.78
C HIS A 37 7.77 5.09 2.95
N GLY A 38 7.49 4.09 3.79
CA GLY A 38 6.56 4.23 4.91
C GLY A 38 5.10 4.31 4.49
N CYS A 39 4.72 3.79 3.31
CA CYS A 39 3.31 3.61 2.95
C CYS A 39 2.86 2.16 3.20
N LEU A 40 1.56 1.92 3.06
CA LEU A 40 0.97 0.58 2.98
C LEU A 40 0.54 0.31 1.55
N TRP A 41 0.61 -0.95 1.12
CA TRP A 41 0.07 -1.39 -0.16
C TRP A 41 -1.20 -2.19 0.04
N VAL A 42 -2.19 -1.95 -0.83
CA VAL A 42 -3.43 -2.70 -0.92
C VAL A 42 -3.54 -3.33 -2.30
N PHE A 43 -3.71 -4.64 -2.33
CA PHE A 43 -3.91 -5.42 -3.55
C PHE A 43 -5.27 -6.09 -3.55
N ALA A 44 -5.98 -6.03 -4.67
CA ALA A 44 -7.19 -6.82 -4.87
C ALA A 44 -6.90 -8.31 -4.63
N GLY A 45 -7.85 -9.05 -4.04
CA GLY A 45 -7.65 -10.47 -3.74
C GLY A 45 -7.29 -11.30 -4.99
N SER A 46 -7.87 -10.96 -6.14
CA SER A 46 -7.56 -11.60 -7.43
C SER A 46 -6.13 -11.37 -7.93
N ARG A 47 -5.48 -10.29 -7.48
CA ARG A 47 -4.12 -9.90 -7.88
C ARG A 47 -3.05 -10.42 -6.93
N TRP A 48 -3.40 -10.64 -5.67
CA TRP A 48 -2.47 -11.04 -4.63
C TRP A 48 -1.62 -12.29 -4.97
N PRO A 49 -2.16 -13.36 -5.57
CA PRO A 49 -1.36 -14.53 -5.94
C PRO A 49 -0.21 -14.19 -6.89
N ASP A 50 -0.39 -13.24 -7.81
CA ASP A 50 0.66 -12.83 -8.74
C ASP A 50 1.76 -12.03 -8.03
N VAL A 51 1.38 -11.21 -7.05
CA VAL A 51 2.31 -10.44 -6.22
C VAL A 51 3.15 -11.38 -5.36
N GLN A 52 2.51 -12.38 -4.74
CA GLN A 52 3.20 -13.39 -3.95
C GLN A 52 4.25 -14.13 -4.77
N ARG A 53 3.91 -14.57 -6.00
CA ARG A 53 4.87 -15.28 -6.88
C ARG A 53 6.11 -14.45 -7.21
N LYS A 54 6.00 -13.12 -7.25
CA LYS A 54 7.15 -12.23 -7.47
C LYS A 54 8.05 -12.06 -6.25
N LEU A 55 7.54 -12.36 -5.05
CA LEU A 55 8.25 -12.25 -3.78
C LEU A 55 8.89 -13.57 -3.33
N VAL A 56 8.52 -14.69 -3.97
CA VAL A 56 9.10 -16.01 -3.66
C VAL A 56 10.60 -15.99 -4.00
N PRO A 57 11.48 -16.39 -3.05
CA PRO A 57 12.91 -16.50 -3.30
C PRO A 57 13.21 -17.53 -4.38
N ARG A 58 14.26 -17.32 -5.17
CA ARG A 58 14.65 -18.28 -6.24
C ARG A 58 15.18 -19.61 -5.69
N SER A 59 15.67 -19.59 -4.46
CA SER A 59 16.21 -20.73 -3.72
C SER A 59 16.11 -20.48 -2.23
N PHE A 60 16.09 -21.53 -1.41
CA PHE A 60 16.16 -21.43 0.06
C PHE A 60 17.50 -20.84 0.57
N LEU A 61 18.49 -20.66 -0.31
CA LEU A 61 19.75 -19.96 -0.01
C LEU A 61 19.78 -18.50 -0.46
N ASP A 62 18.72 -18.03 -1.15
CA ASP A 62 18.60 -16.62 -1.57
C ASP A 62 18.24 -15.75 -0.36
N VAL A 63 19.26 -15.34 0.39
CA VAL A 63 19.12 -14.53 1.60
C VAL A 63 18.38 -13.22 1.32
N SER A 64 18.61 -12.59 0.17
CA SER A 64 17.96 -11.34 -0.21
C SER A 64 16.47 -11.56 -0.51
N GLY A 65 16.15 -12.61 -1.28
CA GLY A 65 14.77 -13.02 -1.54
C GLY A 65 14.02 -13.32 -0.24
N ILE A 66 14.61 -14.10 0.66
CA ILE A 66 13.99 -14.45 1.96
C ILE A 66 13.75 -13.21 2.82
N LYS A 67 14.67 -12.22 2.81
CA LYS A 67 14.47 -10.95 3.52
C LYS A 67 13.28 -10.19 2.97
N LEU A 68 13.15 -10.06 1.65
CA LEU A 68 12.01 -9.39 1.01
C LEU A 68 10.70 -10.14 1.27
N GLU A 69 10.71 -11.46 1.11
CA GLU A 69 9.56 -12.32 1.40
C GLU A 69 9.06 -12.11 2.84
N ARG A 70 9.96 -12.18 3.84
CA ARG A 70 9.61 -11.94 5.24
C ARG A 70 9.12 -10.52 5.48
N TYR A 71 9.73 -9.53 4.84
CA TYR A 71 9.38 -8.13 5.02
C TYR A 71 7.96 -7.82 4.54
N PHE A 72 7.60 -8.30 3.34
CA PHE A 72 6.29 -8.04 2.73
C PHE A 72 5.23 -9.08 3.12
N LEU A 73 5.51 -10.38 3.02
CA LEU A 73 4.51 -11.40 3.32
C LEU A 73 4.29 -11.56 4.82
N GLY A 74 5.32 -11.36 5.66
CA GLY A 74 5.19 -11.40 7.11
C GLY A 74 4.32 -10.28 7.70
N ALA A 75 4.08 -9.22 6.93
CA ALA A 75 3.19 -8.11 7.29
C ALA A 75 1.86 -8.12 6.50
N ALA A 76 1.68 -9.07 5.59
CA ALA A 76 0.49 -9.14 4.76
C ALA A 76 -0.72 -9.65 5.58
N CYS A 77 -1.84 -8.95 5.49
CA CYS A 77 -3.08 -9.30 6.16
C CYS A 77 -4.23 -9.28 5.14
N GLU A 78 -4.95 -10.41 5.04
CA GLU A 78 -6.21 -10.43 4.32
C GLU A 78 -7.27 -9.64 5.10
N CYS A 79 -8.04 -8.84 4.37
CA CYS A 79 -8.96 -7.87 4.91
C CYS A 79 -10.31 -7.99 4.20
N ILE A 80 -11.37 -8.00 5.02
CA ILE A 80 -12.76 -8.00 4.56
C ILE A 80 -13.42 -6.75 5.14
N PRO A 81 -13.92 -5.83 4.31
CA PRO A 81 -14.64 -4.66 4.81
C PRO A 81 -15.90 -5.03 5.58
N ASP A 82 -16.22 -4.25 6.61
CA ASP A 82 -17.51 -4.34 7.29
C ASP A 82 -18.66 -3.82 6.41
N LYS A 83 -19.90 -3.87 6.91
CA LYS A 83 -21.09 -3.36 6.19
C LYS A 83 -21.01 -1.87 5.82
N GLN A 84 -20.17 -1.09 6.49
CA GLN A 84 -19.93 0.33 6.22
C GLN A 84 -18.74 0.54 5.26
N GLY A 85 -18.04 -0.54 4.90
CA GLY A 85 -16.85 -0.51 4.05
C GLY A 85 -15.58 -0.10 4.80
N ARG A 86 -15.58 -0.22 6.14
CA ARG A 86 -14.39 0.00 6.96
C ARG A 86 -13.54 -1.26 7.04
N VAL A 87 -12.23 -1.07 7.08
CA VAL A 87 -11.24 -2.12 7.31
C VAL A 87 -10.40 -1.75 8.53
N ALA A 88 -10.08 -2.73 9.37
CA ALA A 88 -9.13 -2.55 10.47
C ALA A 88 -7.70 -2.65 9.93
N LEU A 89 -6.87 -1.66 10.24
CA LEU A 89 -5.44 -1.71 9.97
C LEU A 89 -4.73 -2.31 11.20
N PRO A 90 -4.03 -3.45 11.06
CA PRO A 90 -3.21 -3.99 12.14
C PRO A 90 -2.22 -2.95 12.67
N GLN A 91 -1.98 -2.94 13.99
CA GLN A 91 -1.11 -1.96 14.64
C GLN A 91 0.29 -1.91 14.01
N MET A 92 0.86 -3.06 13.63
CA MET A 92 2.17 -3.13 12.97
C MET A 92 2.24 -2.39 11.61
N LEU A 93 1.10 -2.24 10.92
CA LEU A 93 1.01 -1.50 9.67
C LEU A 93 0.82 0.00 9.95
N LEU A 94 0.02 0.35 10.95
CA LEU A 94 -0.09 1.74 11.43
C LEU A 94 1.28 2.28 11.85
N ASP A 95 2.01 1.51 12.67
CA ASP A 95 3.36 1.86 13.14
C ASP A 95 4.34 2.03 11.98
N HIS A 96 4.34 1.09 11.02
CA HIS A 96 5.19 1.16 9.83
C HIS A 96 4.92 2.42 9.00
N ALA A 97 3.65 2.81 8.87
CA ALA A 97 3.25 3.96 8.07
C ALA A 97 3.26 5.30 8.82
N GLY A 98 3.60 5.28 10.11
CA GLY A 98 3.54 6.46 10.97
C GLY A 98 2.13 7.04 11.10
N ILE A 99 1.10 6.20 11.05
CA ILE A 99 -0.32 6.58 11.14
C ILE A 99 -0.81 6.30 12.56
N LYS A 100 -1.48 7.26 13.19
CA LYS A 100 -2.10 7.11 14.51
C LYS A 100 -3.63 7.07 14.40
N GLN A 101 -4.27 6.53 15.41
CA GLN A 101 -5.72 6.61 15.56
C GLN A 101 -6.14 8.09 15.63
N GLY A 102 -7.18 8.46 14.89
CA GLY A 102 -7.63 9.85 14.75
C GLY A 102 -6.99 10.63 13.59
N ASP A 103 -5.93 10.11 12.96
CA ASP A 103 -5.30 10.75 11.81
C ASP A 103 -6.16 10.65 10.55
N CYS A 104 -5.89 11.54 9.59
CA CYS A 104 -6.32 11.37 8.20
C CYS A 104 -5.23 10.67 7.38
N VAL A 105 -5.65 9.72 6.55
CA VAL A 105 -4.79 8.97 5.64
C VAL A 105 -5.17 9.26 4.19
N LEU A 106 -4.20 9.17 3.30
CA LEU A 106 -4.38 9.34 1.86
C LEU A 106 -4.31 8.00 1.14
N PHE A 107 -5.35 7.68 0.39
CA PHE A 107 -5.41 6.51 -0.50
C PHE A 107 -5.03 6.93 -1.91
N VAL A 108 -3.91 6.43 -2.44
CA VAL A 108 -3.40 6.76 -3.77
C VAL A 108 -3.49 5.54 -4.68
N GLY A 109 -4.27 5.64 -5.76
CA GLY A 109 -4.43 4.55 -6.73
C GLY A 109 -3.29 4.53 -7.74
N LEU A 110 -2.59 3.41 -7.83
CA LEU A 110 -1.48 3.18 -8.77
C LEU A 110 -1.74 1.93 -9.59
N THR A 111 -2.54 2.06 -10.66
CA THR A 111 -2.83 1.05 -11.68
C THR A 111 -3.26 -0.32 -11.15
N ASP A 112 -2.33 -1.12 -10.61
CA ASP A 112 -2.49 -2.47 -10.08
C ASP A 112 -2.57 -2.55 -8.54
N ARG A 113 -2.32 -1.45 -7.82
CA ARG A 113 -2.45 -1.37 -6.36
C ARG A 113 -3.02 -0.04 -5.88
N ILE A 114 -3.29 0.04 -4.59
CA ILE A 114 -3.54 1.30 -3.88
C ILE A 114 -2.46 1.44 -2.81
N GLU A 115 -2.03 2.65 -2.55
CA GLU A 115 -1.15 2.97 -1.43
C GLU A 115 -1.93 3.73 -0.36
N ILE A 116 -1.63 3.46 0.91
CA ILE A 116 -2.15 4.22 2.05
C ILE A 116 -0.98 4.94 2.69
N TRP A 117 -1.10 6.26 2.81
CA TRP A 117 -0.06 7.13 3.33
C TRP A 117 -0.56 7.91 4.54
N SER A 118 0.31 8.14 5.51
CA SER A 118 0.15 9.27 6.41
C SER A 118 0.34 10.57 5.63
N LYS A 119 -0.37 11.64 6.01
CA LYS A 119 -0.22 12.94 5.35
C LYS A 119 1.25 13.44 5.36
N PRO A 120 1.98 13.41 6.49
CA PRO A 120 3.38 13.82 6.52
C PRO A 120 4.28 12.94 5.66
N GLY A 121 4.03 11.62 5.61
CA GLY A 121 4.80 10.71 4.76
C GLY A 121 4.62 11.00 3.28
N TRP A 122 3.39 11.26 2.85
CA TRP A 122 3.07 11.65 1.48
C TRP A 122 3.71 12.99 1.10
N ASP A 123 3.58 13.99 1.97
CA ASP A 123 4.11 15.33 1.71
C ASP A 123 5.65 15.29 1.64
N SER A 124 6.30 14.55 2.54
CA SER A 124 7.76 14.35 2.52
C SER A 124 8.24 13.61 1.27
N PHE A 125 7.50 12.60 0.80
CA PHE A 125 7.84 11.87 -0.42
C PHE A 125 7.73 12.77 -1.66
N ASN A 126 6.68 13.58 -1.78
CA ASN A 126 6.55 14.49 -2.92
C ASN A 126 7.55 15.64 -2.86
N ALA A 127 7.88 16.14 -1.67
CA ALA A 127 8.89 17.18 -1.52
C ALA A 127 10.29 16.74 -1.98
N SER A 128 10.58 15.43 -2.01
CA SER A 128 11.85 14.93 -2.56
C SER A 128 11.85 14.77 -4.08
N LEU A 129 10.71 14.98 -4.76
CA LEU A 129 10.59 14.85 -6.22
C LEU A 129 10.61 16.25 -6.86
N THR A 130 11.81 16.74 -7.20
CA THR A 130 11.97 17.98 -7.99
C THR A 130 11.58 17.74 -9.45
N GLU A 131 11.30 18.80 -10.21
CA GLU A 131 11.04 18.69 -11.65
C GLU A 131 12.18 17.99 -12.39
N GLU A 132 13.42 18.35 -12.08
CA GLU A 132 14.64 17.73 -12.62
C GLU A 132 14.73 16.22 -12.32
N GLU A 133 14.37 15.82 -11.09
CA GLU A 133 14.35 14.41 -10.68
C GLU A 133 13.25 13.63 -11.44
N ILE A 134 12.07 14.24 -11.60
CA ILE A 134 10.95 13.64 -12.34
C ILE A 134 11.34 13.44 -13.81
N GLU A 135 11.96 14.43 -14.45
CA GLU A 135 12.43 14.33 -15.83
C GLU A 135 13.49 13.22 -15.98
N ARG A 136 14.45 13.15 -15.05
CA ARG A 136 15.47 12.09 -15.05
C ARG A 136 14.85 10.70 -14.95
N LEU A 137 13.92 10.50 -14.01
CA LEU A 137 13.24 9.22 -13.80
C LEU A 137 12.41 8.81 -15.02
N GLY A 138 11.78 9.77 -15.70
CA GLY A 138 11.05 9.53 -16.95
C GLY A 138 11.97 9.00 -18.07
N ALA A 139 13.13 9.63 -18.26
CA ALA A 139 14.09 9.23 -19.29
C ALA A 139 14.69 7.82 -19.06
N GLU A 140 14.93 7.44 -17.81
CA GLU A 140 15.40 6.09 -17.45
C GLU A 140 14.32 5.00 -17.64
N GLY A 141 13.04 5.38 -17.53
CA GLY A 141 11.90 4.49 -17.72
C GLY A 141 11.67 4.11 -19.17
N ASP A 142 11.81 5.07 -20.10
CA ASP A 142 11.59 4.87 -21.54
C ASP A 142 12.73 4.11 -22.24
N SER A 143 13.84 3.87 -21.54
CA SER A 143 15.03 3.20 -22.07
C SER A 143 15.12 1.70 -21.72
N ARG A 144 14.07 1.12 -21.12
CA ARG A 144 13.95 -0.32 -20.81
C ARG A 144 12.78 -0.98 -21.54
#